data_AF-A0A1H4KBN5-F1
#
_entry.id   AF-A0A1H4KBN5-F1
#
_cell.length_a   1.000
_cell.length_b   1.000
_cell.length_c   1.000
_cell.angle_alpha   90.00
_cell.angle_beta   90.00
_cell.angle_gamma   90.00
#
_symmetry.space_group_name_H-M   'P 1'
#
loop_
_entity.id
_entity.type
_entity.pdbx_description
1 polymer ?
#
loop_
_entity_poly.entity_id
_entity_poly.type
_entity_poly.pdbx_seq_one_letter_code
_entity_poly.pdbx_strand_id
1 'polypeptide(L)'
;MSTVHTTSTAEPAASFHTWVLRQASRDDPIGDLARDYKTGVGLRVHGQASSPDGLIKILRKQNAIQKAIDAADRLRAEWESRR
;
A
#
# COMPACT_ATOMS: atom_id res chain seq x y z
N MET A 1 -23.68 13.79 36.51
CA MET A 1 -22.66 12.81 36.10
C MET A 1 -23.16 12.17 34.81
N SER A 2 -22.58 12.55 33.67
CA SER A 2 -22.97 12.00 32.37
C SER A 2 -21.75 11.33 31.77
N THR A 3 -21.75 10.01 31.80
CA THR A 3 -20.77 9.12 31.17
C THR A 3 -20.84 9.30 29.66
N VAL A 4 -19.77 9.81 29.05
CA VAL A 4 -19.59 9.77 27.60
C VAL A 4 -19.25 8.34 27.21
N HIS A 5 -20.13 7.71 26.42
CA HIS A 5 -19.81 6.47 25.73
C HIS A 5 -18.85 6.81 24.59
N THR A 6 -17.57 6.55 24.78
CA THR A 6 -16.58 6.55 23.70
C THR A 6 -16.85 5.31 22.83
N THR A 7 -17.68 5.44 21.80
CA THR A 7 -17.75 4.45 20.74
C THR A 7 -16.45 4.52 19.94
N SER A 8 -15.46 3.68 20.30
CA SER A 8 -14.34 3.34 19.41
C SER A 8 -14.91 2.70 18.15
N THR A 9 -15.18 3.53 17.15
CA THR A 9 -15.51 3.06 15.80
C THR A 9 -14.20 2.50 15.24
N ALA A 10 -14.02 1.18 15.33
CA ALA A 10 -12.95 0.51 14.60
C ALA A 10 -13.12 0.86 13.12
N GLU A 11 -12.22 1.67 12.57
CA GLU A 11 -12.22 1.96 11.14
C GLU A 11 -12.21 0.62 10.39
N PRO A 12 -13.04 0.43 9.35
CA PRO A 12 -12.99 -0.79 8.55
C PRO A 12 -11.55 -0.97 8.08
N ALA A 13 -10.99 -2.18 8.27
CA ALA A 13 -9.62 -2.48 7.89
C ALA A 13 -9.38 -1.99 6.45
N ALA A 14 -8.59 -0.91 6.31
CA ALA A 14 -8.40 -0.25 5.03
C ALA A 14 -7.91 -1.28 4.01
N SER A 15 -8.48 -1.36 2.81
CA SER A 15 -8.01 -2.29 1.79
C SER A 15 -6.51 -2.10 1.51
N PHE A 16 -5.80 -3.14 1.07
CA PHE A 16 -4.38 -3.02 0.71
C PHE A 16 -4.17 -1.87 -0.29
N HIS A 17 -5.02 -1.78 -1.32
CA HIS A 17 -4.98 -0.69 -2.29
C HIS A 17 -5.07 0.69 -1.63
N THR A 18 -6.09 0.91 -0.80
CA THR A 18 -6.28 2.18 -0.08
C THR A 18 -5.10 2.49 0.83
N TRP A 19 -4.55 1.48 1.50
CA TRP A 19 -3.41 1.67 2.39
C TRP A 19 -2.12 2.02 1.64
N VAL A 20 -1.83 1.36 0.50
CA VAL A 20 -0.67 1.69 -0.34
C VAL A 20 -0.76 3.13 -0.84
N LEU A 21 -1.95 3.58 -1.25
CA LEU A 21 -2.12 4.97 -1.71
C LEU A 21 -1.79 6.01 -0.64
N ARG A 22 -1.97 5.68 0.66
CA ARG A 22 -1.60 6.57 1.78
C ARG A 22 -0.08 6.66 1.98
N GLN A 23 0.69 5.68 1.50
CA GLN A 23 2.15 5.69 1.62
C GLN A 23 2.82 6.67 0.65
N ALA A 24 2.10 7.14 -0.38
CA ALA A 24 2.64 8.03 -1.41
C ALA A 24 3.18 9.38 -0.89
N SER A 25 2.83 9.78 0.34
CA SER A 25 3.33 11.00 0.98
C SER A 25 4.68 10.81 1.69
N ARG A 26 5.25 9.60 1.69
CA ARG A 26 6.53 9.30 2.36
C ARG A 26 7.71 9.71 1.50
N ASP A 27 8.78 10.18 2.16
CA ASP A 27 10.06 10.53 1.56
C ASP A 27 11.08 9.38 1.72
N ASP A 28 10.64 8.17 1.43
CA ASP A 28 11.48 6.97 1.48
C ASP A 28 11.08 6.02 0.34
N PRO A 29 11.85 4.94 0.09
CA PRO A 29 11.59 4.05 -1.05
C PRO A 29 10.18 3.46 -1.10
N ILE A 30 9.48 3.30 0.02
CA ILE A 30 8.06 2.87 0.05
C ILE A 30 7.17 3.97 -0.51
N GLY A 31 7.46 5.23 -0.22
CA GLY A 31 6.76 6.38 -0.75
C GLY A 31 6.97 6.58 -2.25
N ASP A 32 8.19 6.39 -2.75
CA ASP A 32 8.48 6.37 -4.20
C ASP A 32 7.68 5.26 -4.89
N LEU A 33 7.77 4.03 -4.38
CA LEU A 33 7.00 2.89 -4.89
C LEU A 33 5.49 3.15 -4.90
N ALA A 34 4.96 3.75 -3.83
CA ALA A 34 3.54 4.06 -3.71
C ALA A 34 3.08 5.15 -4.70
N ARG A 35 3.94 6.16 -4.96
CA ARG A 35 3.69 7.19 -6.00
C ARG A 35 3.68 6.59 -7.40
N ASP A 36 4.63 5.71 -7.70
CA ASP A 36 4.71 5.01 -8.98
C ASP A 36 3.50 4.10 -9.17
N TYR A 37 3.15 3.32 -8.15
CA TYR A 37 1.96 2.46 -8.17
C TYR A 37 0.68 3.28 -8.38
N LYS A 38 0.50 4.40 -7.65
CA LYS A 38 -0.65 5.30 -7.80
C LYS A 38 -0.76 5.81 -9.24
N THR A 39 0.38 6.23 -9.81
CA THR A 39 0.45 6.74 -11.18
C THR A 39 0.14 5.64 -12.19
N GLY A 40 0.71 4.45 -12.04
CA GLY A 40 0.47 3.29 -12.90
C GLY A 40 -0.99 2.81 -12.90
N VAL A 41 -1.66 2.82 -11.73
CA VAL A 41 -3.10 2.57 -11.65
C VAL A 41 -3.90 3.67 -12.34
N GLY A 42 -3.59 4.94 -12.07
CA GLY A 42 -4.30 6.09 -12.66
C GLY A 42 -4.20 6.15 -14.19
N LEU A 43 -3.02 5.81 -14.73
CA LEU A 43 -2.74 5.73 -16.16
C LEU A 43 -3.16 4.38 -16.78
N ARG A 44 -3.74 3.45 -16.01
CA ARG A 44 -4.15 2.11 -16.45
C ARG A 44 -3.02 1.26 -17.04
N VAL A 45 -1.77 1.52 -16.66
CA VAL A 45 -0.60 0.68 -17.02
C VAL A 45 -0.72 -0.71 -16.39
N HIS A 46 -1.30 -0.78 -15.19
CA HIS A 46 -1.66 -2.01 -14.51
C HIS A 46 -2.91 -1.82 -13.65
N GLY A 47 -3.55 -2.94 -13.27
CA GLY A 47 -4.71 -2.94 -12.36
C GLY A 47 -4.34 -2.66 -10.91
N GLN A 48 -5.38 -2.55 -10.08
CA GLN A 48 -5.23 -2.42 -8.63
C GLN A 48 -4.74 -3.73 -8.00
N ALA A 49 -3.65 -3.66 -7.25
CA ALA A 49 -3.23 -4.73 -6.35
C ALA A 49 -4.20 -4.85 -5.16
N SER A 50 -4.72 -6.06 -4.92
CA SER A 50 -5.56 -6.37 -3.75
C SER A 50 -4.76 -6.90 -2.54
N SER A 51 -3.48 -7.19 -2.73
CA SER A 51 -2.57 -7.73 -1.71
C SER A 51 -1.11 -7.38 -2.03
N PRO A 52 -0.18 -7.49 -1.05
CA PRO A 52 1.25 -7.29 -1.28
C PRO A 52 1.82 -8.21 -2.36
N ASP A 53 1.46 -9.50 -2.36
CA ASP A 53 1.87 -10.43 -3.42
C ASP A 53 1.37 -9.99 -4.80
N GLY A 54 0.17 -9.43 -4.86
CA GLY A 54 -0.38 -8.85 -6.08
C GLY A 54 0.45 -7.69 -6.61
N LEU A 55 0.94 -6.82 -5.71
CA LEU A 55 1.86 -5.72 -6.07
C LEU A 55 3.19 -6.26 -6.59
N ILE A 56 3.82 -7.21 -5.88
CA ILE A 56 5.09 -7.82 -6.31
C ILE A 56 4.94 -8.49 -7.68
N LYS A 57 3.82 -9.18 -7.93
CA LYS A 57 3.51 -9.77 -9.24
C LYS A 57 3.41 -8.73 -10.35
N ILE A 58 2.78 -7.58 -10.07
CA ILE A 58 2.71 -6.45 -11.02
C ILE A 58 4.12 -5.95 -11.32
N LEU A 59 4.94 -5.70 -10.29
CA LEU A 59 6.31 -5.20 -10.46
C LEU A 59 7.17 -6.14 -11.29
N ARG A 60 7.12 -7.45 -11.00
CA ARG A 60 7.82 -8.46 -11.81
C ARG A 60 7.33 -8.50 -13.25
N LYS A 61 6.02 -8.38 -13.49
CA LYS A 61 5.44 -8.33 -14.85
C LYS A 61 5.91 -7.10 -15.63
N GLN A 62 6.10 -5.98 -14.96
CA GLN A 62 6.61 -4.73 -15.55
C GLN A 62 8.15 -4.71 -15.64
N ASN A 63 8.82 -5.82 -15.31
CA ASN A 63 10.28 -5.92 -15.25
C ASN A 63 10.92 -4.82 -14.38
N ALA A 64 10.30 -4.51 -13.25
CA ALA A 64 10.76 -3.51 -12.32
C ALA A 64 12.16 -3.84 -11.77
N ILE A 65 12.93 -2.79 -11.48
CA ILE A 65 14.28 -2.93 -10.92
C ILE A 65 14.25 -3.55 -9.51
N GLN A 66 15.35 -4.20 -9.11
CA GLN A 66 15.46 -4.88 -7.81
C GLN A 66 15.10 -3.96 -6.64
N LYS A 67 15.51 -2.68 -6.67
CA LYS A 67 15.17 -1.70 -5.62
C LYS A 67 13.66 -1.54 -5.40
N ALA A 68 12.85 -1.61 -6.45
CA ALA A 68 11.40 -1.52 -6.35
C ALA A 68 10.80 -2.81 -5.74
N ILE A 69 11.40 -3.97 -6.03
CA ILE A 69 11.04 -5.24 -5.41
C ILE A 69 11.39 -5.21 -3.91
N ASP A 70 12.58 -4.74 -3.53
CA ASP A 70 13.00 -4.63 -2.13
C ASP A 70 12.08 -3.67 -1.35
N ALA A 71 11.69 -2.55 -1.97
CA ALA A 71 10.71 -1.63 -1.38
C ALA A 71 9.33 -2.29 -1.22
N ALA A 72 8.91 -3.14 -2.16
CA ALA A 72 7.66 -3.87 -2.09
C ALA A 72 7.66 -4.94 -0.99
N ASP A 73 8.79 -5.61 -0.76
CA ASP A 73 8.96 -6.55 0.36
C ASP A 73 8.95 -5.82 1.72
N ARG A 74 9.58 -4.64 1.83
CA ARG A 74 9.46 -3.80 3.04
C ARG A 74 8.01 -3.33 3.27
N LEU A 75 7.36 -2.85 2.22
CA LEU A 75 5.95 -2.45 2.24
C LEU A 75 5.05 -3.62 2.64
N ARG A 76 5.33 -4.84 2.16
CA ARG A 76 4.63 -6.07 2.58
C ARG A 76 4.76 -6.30 4.07
N ALA A 77 5.99 -6.26 4.61
CA ALA A 77 6.23 -6.47 6.03
C ALA A 77 5.50 -5.43 6.89
N GLU A 78 5.48 -4.15 6.47
CA GLU A 78 4.71 -3.10 7.15
C GLU A 78 3.19 -3.31 7.06
N TRP A 79 2.69 -3.86 5.95
CA TRP A 79 1.27 -4.17 5.81
C TRP A 79 0.85 -5.34 6.69
N GLU A 80 1.65 -6.41 6.72
CA GLU A 80 1.37 -7.64 7.46
C GLU A 80 1.47 -7.41 8.98
N SER A 81 2.38 -6.55 9.46
CA SER A 81 2.50 -6.22 10.88
C SER A 81 1.33 -5.40 11.46
N ARG A 82 0.46 -4.86 10.59
CA ARG A 82 -0.74 -4.11 10.99
C ARG A 82 -1.98 -5.00 11.20
N ARG A 83 -1.88 -6.30 10.92
CA ARG A 83 -2.99 -7.26 11.02
C ARG A 83 -2.78 -8.20 12.21
#